data_AF-A0A4V1MBA7-F1
#
_entry.id   AF-A0A4V1MBA7-F1
#
_cell.length_a   1.000
_cell.length_b   1.000
_cell.length_c   1.000
_cell.angle_alpha   90.00
_cell.angle_beta   90.00
_cell.angle_gamma   90.00
#
_symmetry.space_group_name_H-M   'P 1'
#
loop_
_entity.id
_entity.type
_entity.pdbx_description
1 polymer ?
#
loop_
_entity_poly.entity_id
_entity_poly.type
_entity_poly.pdbx_seq_one_letter_code
_entity_poly.pdbx_strand_id
1 'polypeptide(L)'
;MNTEVSGQPEAGKQWSWSGGNGALVWQLMFGNDTVMGIKRFPEQRKASLFCLEASTGRVLCDDFVLTHKSGEDEVLVGDGWMIGLETVHGGLLFCHTYQPGSPEHQGIWAVDLAAGRVAWSRPDLVFTANLGDALLTYRSLVFAGFPERDYWLVDPETGRELEHFGTAHERPNQLRDAAQSEEAWQGILLPDAALDEAGHVERIALGATSVTVRHRMKSGAEGVPGWVATLSVRAGDRLVHEAVMAAGEPMPVFNGFLMKDKRLYYIKEREVLVSLEVS
;
A
#
# COMPACT_ATOMS: atom_id res chain seq x y z
N MET A 1 -22.04 28.74 -38.01
CA MET A 1 -21.57 27.48 -37.40
C MET A 1 -20.54 27.86 -36.34
N ASN A 2 -20.99 28.05 -35.10
CA ASN A 2 -20.12 28.16 -33.94
C ASN A 2 -20.25 26.86 -33.18
N THR A 3 -19.14 26.17 -33.05
CA THR A 3 -18.94 24.94 -32.31
C THR A 3 -19.23 25.17 -30.84
N GLU A 4 -20.23 24.45 -30.31
CA GLU A 4 -20.45 24.33 -28.87
C GLU A 4 -19.25 23.64 -28.24
N VAL A 5 -18.59 24.36 -27.33
CA VAL A 5 -17.56 23.81 -26.45
C VAL A 5 -18.27 22.88 -25.46
N SER A 6 -17.91 21.59 -25.52
CA SER A 6 -18.40 20.56 -24.62
C SER A 6 -18.16 20.98 -23.17
N GLY A 7 -19.22 21.10 -22.39
CA GLY A 7 -19.11 21.24 -20.94
C GLY A 7 -18.33 20.06 -20.37
N GLN A 8 -17.21 20.36 -19.70
CA GLN A 8 -16.51 19.35 -18.91
C GLN A 8 -17.48 18.82 -17.85
N PRO A 9 -17.58 17.50 -17.66
CA PRO A 9 -18.43 16.94 -16.61
C PRO A 9 -17.96 17.46 -15.25
N GLU A 10 -18.91 17.79 -14.35
CA GLU A 10 -18.61 18.10 -12.96
C GLU A 10 -17.84 16.91 -12.35
N ALA A 11 -16.54 17.09 -12.19
CA ALA A 11 -15.68 16.14 -11.52
C ALA A 11 -16.09 16.08 -10.04
N GLY A 12 -16.22 14.87 -9.49
CA GLY A 12 -16.38 14.68 -8.05
C GLY A 12 -15.23 15.33 -7.27
N LYS A 13 -15.37 15.49 -5.94
CA LYS A 13 -14.31 16.10 -5.13
C LYS A 13 -13.01 15.32 -5.32
N GLN A 14 -11.99 16.02 -5.81
CA GLN A 14 -10.67 15.47 -6.09
C GLN A 14 -9.63 16.15 -5.21
N TRP A 15 -8.68 15.36 -4.72
CA TRP A 15 -7.43 15.88 -4.16
C TRP A 15 -6.25 15.12 -4.75
N SER A 16 -5.07 15.74 -4.70
CA SER A 16 -3.81 15.11 -5.07
C SER A 16 -2.73 15.52 -4.08
N TRP A 17 -1.87 14.57 -3.73
CA TRP A 17 -0.70 14.79 -2.88
C TRP A 17 0.54 14.28 -3.61
N SER A 18 1.60 15.10 -3.62
CA SER A 18 2.90 14.71 -4.16
C SER A 18 3.78 14.19 -3.03
N GLY A 19 4.44 13.05 -3.25
CA GLY A 19 5.44 12.52 -2.33
C GLY A 19 6.72 13.37 -2.22
N GLY A 20 6.87 14.39 -3.07
CA GLY A 20 8.07 15.19 -3.21
C GLY A 20 8.91 14.75 -4.41
N ASN A 21 9.86 15.60 -4.81
CA ASN A 21 10.71 15.37 -5.98
C ASN A 21 11.56 14.10 -5.82
N GLY A 22 11.50 13.19 -6.79
CA GLY A 22 12.24 11.92 -6.78
C GLY A 22 11.69 10.88 -5.81
N ALA A 23 10.51 11.12 -5.22
CA ALA A 23 9.82 10.16 -4.37
C ALA A 23 8.95 9.22 -5.21
N LEU A 24 9.06 7.93 -4.97
CA LEU A 24 8.16 6.91 -5.50
C LEU A 24 7.17 6.50 -4.41
N VAL A 25 5.88 6.75 -4.62
CA VAL A 25 4.81 6.16 -3.79
C VAL A 25 4.81 4.66 -4.02
N TRP A 26 5.14 3.90 -2.99
CA TRP A 26 5.51 2.48 -3.12
C TRP A 26 4.39 1.53 -2.72
N GLN A 27 3.80 1.76 -1.54
CA GLN A 27 2.76 0.91 -0.97
C GLN A 27 1.79 1.78 -0.17
N LEU A 28 0.50 1.43 -0.21
CA LEU A 28 -0.58 2.11 0.49
C LEU A 28 -1.28 1.13 1.44
N MET A 29 -1.76 1.64 2.55
CA MET A 29 -2.67 0.99 3.49
C MET A 29 -3.75 1.97 3.92
N PHE A 30 -4.93 1.48 4.27
CA PHE A 30 -6.09 2.32 4.57
C PHE A 30 -6.66 2.04 5.96
N GLY A 31 -6.63 3.06 6.81
CA GLY A 31 -7.44 3.07 8.02
C GLY A 31 -8.89 3.46 7.72
N ASN A 32 -9.66 3.73 8.77
CA ASN A 32 -11.05 4.20 8.62
C ASN A 32 -11.13 5.54 7.88
N ASP A 33 -10.35 6.53 8.34
CA ASP A 33 -10.38 7.90 7.81
C ASP A 33 -9.02 8.36 7.25
N THR A 34 -8.05 7.45 7.13
CA THR A 34 -6.68 7.75 6.72
C THR A 34 -6.21 6.87 5.58
N VAL A 35 -5.36 7.44 4.73
CA VAL A 35 -4.51 6.68 3.82
C VAL A 35 -3.07 6.86 4.27
N MET A 36 -2.39 5.74 4.48
CA MET A 36 -1.02 5.67 4.94
C MET A 36 -0.18 4.97 3.89
N GLY A 37 1.11 5.22 3.86
CA GLY A 37 1.95 4.54 2.89
C GLY A 37 3.44 4.74 3.11
N ILE A 38 4.21 4.04 2.28
CA ILE A 38 5.65 4.24 2.14
C ILE A 38 5.90 5.02 0.85
N LYS A 39 6.73 6.05 0.92
CA LYS A 39 7.44 6.61 -0.24
C LYS A 39 8.92 6.26 -0.17
N ARG A 40 9.53 6.03 -1.34
CA ARG A 40 10.93 5.66 -1.50
C ARG A 40 11.67 6.69 -2.34
N PHE A 41 12.90 6.98 -1.96
CA PHE A 41 13.85 7.83 -2.68
C PHE A 41 15.03 6.97 -3.14
N PRO A 42 14.97 6.35 -4.33
CA PRO A 42 15.97 5.37 -4.77
C PRO A 42 17.40 5.94 -4.82
N GLU A 43 17.57 7.16 -5.31
CA GLU A 43 18.89 7.80 -5.41
C GLU A 43 19.54 8.05 -4.04
N GLN A 44 18.72 8.21 -3.00
CA GLN A 44 19.18 8.46 -1.63
C GLN A 44 19.22 7.18 -0.79
N ARG A 45 18.72 6.06 -1.32
CA ARG A 45 18.49 4.81 -0.58
C ARG A 45 17.75 5.09 0.74
N LYS A 46 16.65 5.86 0.66
CA LYS A 46 15.81 6.27 1.82
C LYS A 46 14.34 5.92 1.60
N ALA A 47 13.67 5.44 2.64
CA ALA A 47 12.23 5.30 2.69
C ALA A 47 11.66 6.19 3.81
N SER A 48 10.47 6.74 3.59
CA SER A 48 9.72 7.44 4.63
C SER A 48 8.24 7.08 4.56
N LEU A 49 7.59 7.15 5.72
CA LEU A 49 6.17 6.92 5.89
C LEU A 49 5.42 8.25 5.81
N PHE A 50 4.19 8.18 5.31
CA PHE A 50 3.26 9.30 5.27
C PHE A 50 1.86 8.86 5.69
N CYS A 51 1.06 9.82 6.14
CA CYS A 51 -0.33 9.65 6.52
C CYS A 51 -1.14 10.88 6.11
N LEU A 52 -2.21 10.66 5.36
CA LEU A 52 -3.13 11.69 4.90
C LEU A 52 -4.54 11.39 5.41
N GLU A 53 -5.32 12.44 5.65
CA GLU A 53 -6.76 12.34 5.83
C GLU A 53 -7.40 11.91 4.50
N ALA A 54 -8.08 10.76 4.49
CA ALA A 54 -8.52 10.11 3.27
C ALA A 54 -9.54 10.93 2.46
N SER A 55 -10.35 11.74 3.13
CA SER A 55 -11.42 12.53 2.50
C SER A 55 -10.92 13.81 1.82
N THR A 56 -9.88 14.46 2.37
CA THR A 56 -9.40 15.76 1.91
C THR A 56 -7.98 15.74 1.31
N GLY A 57 -7.20 14.70 1.57
CA GLY A 57 -5.77 14.65 1.24
C GLY A 57 -4.91 15.51 2.16
N ARG A 58 -5.48 16.04 3.26
CA ARG A 58 -4.73 16.82 4.25
C ARG A 58 -3.63 15.95 4.87
N VAL A 59 -2.40 16.44 4.83
CA VAL A 59 -1.25 15.76 5.44
C VAL A 59 -1.41 15.76 6.95
N LEU A 60 -1.41 14.56 7.55
CA LEU A 60 -1.35 14.36 9.00
C LEU A 60 0.10 14.15 9.44
N CYS A 61 0.86 13.41 8.64
CA CYS A 61 2.27 13.16 8.82
C CYS A 61 2.92 12.94 7.45
N ASP A 62 4.12 13.47 7.26
CA ASP A 62 4.93 13.21 6.09
C ASP A 62 6.40 13.12 6.49
N ASP A 63 7.16 12.37 5.70
CA ASP A 63 8.58 12.14 5.90
C ASP A 63 8.97 11.51 7.25
N PHE A 64 8.08 10.71 7.82
CA PHE A 64 8.39 9.95 9.03
C PHE A 64 9.40 8.85 8.72
N VAL A 65 10.53 8.86 9.42
CA VAL A 65 11.59 7.85 9.28
C VAL A 65 11.43 6.84 10.40
N LEU A 66 11.30 5.56 10.04
CA LEU A 66 11.14 4.49 11.02
C LEU A 66 12.45 4.25 11.78
N THR A 67 12.45 4.52 13.08
CA THR A 67 13.57 4.26 14.00
C THR A 67 13.19 3.24 15.07
N HIS A 68 14.19 2.60 15.64
CA HIS A 68 14.06 1.72 16.80
C HIS A 68 14.98 2.23 17.91
N LYS A 69 14.46 2.26 19.14
CA LYS A 69 15.23 2.63 20.33
C LYS A 69 16.09 1.45 20.77
N SER A 70 17.40 1.63 20.73
CA SER A 70 18.38 0.67 21.22
C SER A 70 19.16 1.30 22.37
N GLY A 71 18.61 1.23 23.59
CA GLY A 71 19.15 1.97 24.73
C GLY A 71 18.77 3.45 24.66
N GLU A 72 19.76 4.34 24.71
CA GLU A 72 19.57 5.79 24.59
C GLU A 72 19.56 6.27 23.13
N ASP A 73 20.05 5.43 22.19
CA ASP A 73 20.18 5.78 20.78
C ASP A 73 18.95 5.35 19.96
N GLU A 74 18.65 6.15 18.93
CA GLU A 74 17.70 5.78 17.88
C GLU A 74 18.46 5.31 16.64
N VAL A 75 18.15 4.09 16.21
CA VAL A 75 18.77 3.46 15.04
C VAL A 75 17.73 3.34 13.93
N LEU A 76 18.12 3.59 12.69
CA LEU A 76 17.26 3.40 11.53
C LEU A 76 16.84 1.93 11.39
N VAL A 77 15.56 1.67 11.16
CA VAL A 77 15.05 0.34 10.84
C VAL A 77 15.32 0.04 9.36
N GLY A 78 15.83 -1.15 9.05
CA GLY A 78 16.09 -1.60 7.68
C GLY A 78 17.07 -0.72 6.90
N ASP A 79 18.10 -0.22 7.58
CA ASP A 79 19.05 0.80 7.09
C ASP A 79 18.36 2.08 6.57
N GLY A 80 17.11 2.33 6.97
CA GLY A 80 16.30 3.44 6.49
C GLY A 80 15.75 3.27 5.08
N TRP A 81 15.83 2.07 4.48
CA TRP A 81 15.38 1.81 3.10
C TRP A 81 14.50 0.58 2.97
N MET A 82 14.95 -0.53 3.55
CA MET A 82 14.34 -1.86 3.40
C MET A 82 13.23 -2.03 4.42
N ILE A 83 12.16 -1.26 4.27
CA ILE A 83 10.93 -1.39 5.05
C ILE A 83 9.75 -1.76 4.15
N GLY A 84 8.78 -2.48 4.72
CA GLY A 84 7.50 -2.82 4.09
C GLY A 84 6.33 -2.64 5.06
N LEU A 85 5.10 -2.71 4.53
CA LEU A 85 3.87 -2.64 5.31
C LEU A 85 3.22 -4.02 5.40
N GLU A 86 2.73 -4.37 6.58
CA GLU A 86 2.06 -5.65 6.86
C GLU A 86 0.54 -5.49 6.94
N THR A 87 0.05 -4.59 7.80
CA THR A 87 -1.39 -4.40 8.04
C THR A 87 -1.67 -3.06 8.74
N VAL A 88 -2.94 -2.79 9.04
CA VAL A 88 -3.45 -1.67 9.83
C VAL A 88 -4.45 -2.15 10.89
N HIS A 89 -4.35 -1.61 12.10
CA HIS A 89 -5.27 -1.90 13.19
C HIS A 89 -5.36 -0.71 14.16
N GLY A 90 -6.57 -0.29 14.54
CA GLY A 90 -6.75 0.74 15.58
C GLY A 90 -6.07 2.09 15.28
N GLY A 91 -5.86 2.42 13.99
CA GLY A 91 -5.12 3.62 13.58
C GLY A 91 -3.59 3.46 13.57
N LEU A 92 -3.07 2.29 13.95
CA LEU A 92 -1.66 1.94 13.85
C LEU A 92 -1.36 1.31 12.49
N LEU A 93 -0.23 1.71 11.90
CA LEU A 93 0.36 1.08 10.73
C LEU A 93 1.44 0.09 11.18
N PHE A 94 1.36 -1.15 10.70
CA PHE A 94 2.33 -2.19 11.02
C PHE A 94 3.35 -2.32 9.92
N CYS A 95 4.62 -2.17 10.28
CA CYS A 95 5.73 -2.23 9.36
C CYS A 95 6.67 -3.38 9.73
N HIS A 96 7.43 -3.86 8.75
CA HIS A 96 8.53 -4.81 8.93
C HIS A 96 9.81 -4.30 8.26
N THR A 97 10.94 -4.92 8.61
CA THR A 97 12.19 -4.86 7.82
C THR A 97 12.46 -6.22 7.19
N TYR A 98 13.53 -6.30 6.40
CA TYR A 98 14.03 -7.53 5.84
C TYR A 98 15.31 -7.97 6.54
N GLN A 99 15.52 -9.28 6.64
CA GLN A 99 16.79 -9.84 7.07
C GLN A 99 17.91 -9.44 6.08
N PRO A 100 19.14 -9.17 6.56
CA PRO A 100 20.25 -8.80 5.69
C PRO A 100 20.50 -9.84 4.57
N GLY A 101 20.38 -9.40 3.32
CA GLY A 101 20.61 -10.26 2.15
C GLY A 101 19.53 -11.32 1.90
N SER A 102 18.38 -11.23 2.56
CA SER A 102 17.29 -12.19 2.46
C SER A 102 15.95 -11.48 2.20
N PRO A 103 15.03 -12.08 1.43
CA PRO A 103 13.67 -11.55 1.27
C PRO A 103 12.79 -11.82 2.49
N GLU A 104 13.29 -12.54 3.49
CA GLU A 104 12.52 -12.84 4.69
C GLU A 104 12.30 -11.58 5.54
N HIS A 105 11.06 -11.43 6.00
CA HIS A 105 10.67 -10.36 6.89
C HIS A 105 11.31 -10.55 8.28
N GLN A 106 11.54 -9.45 8.96
CA GLN A 106 12.11 -9.38 10.29
C GLN A 106 11.46 -8.23 11.05
N GLY A 107 11.07 -8.51 12.30
CA GLY A 107 10.55 -7.51 13.21
C GLY A 107 9.15 -7.00 12.84
N ILE A 108 8.48 -6.44 13.84
CA ILE A 108 7.21 -5.73 13.66
C ILE A 108 7.30 -4.40 14.42
N TRP A 109 6.92 -3.32 13.76
CA TRP A 109 6.79 -1.98 14.35
C TRP A 109 5.37 -1.48 14.16
N ALA A 110 4.68 -1.17 15.25
CA ALA A 110 3.39 -0.50 15.21
C ALA A 110 3.61 1.01 15.30
N VAL A 111 3.20 1.73 14.27
CA VAL A 111 3.46 3.16 14.09
C VAL A 111 2.15 3.93 14.16
N ASP A 112 2.09 4.88 15.09
CA ASP A 112 1.05 5.89 15.16
C ASP A 112 1.52 7.08 14.33
N LEU A 113 1.23 7.05 13.02
CA LEU A 113 1.70 8.07 12.10
C LEU A 113 1.03 9.42 12.37
N ALA A 114 -0.23 9.45 12.80
CA ALA A 114 -0.91 10.71 13.12
C ALA A 114 -0.23 11.42 14.29
N ALA A 115 0.26 10.67 15.29
CA ALA A 115 1.08 11.21 16.37
C ALA A 115 2.58 11.28 16.05
N GLY A 116 3.03 10.79 14.89
CA GLY A 116 4.42 10.79 14.47
C GLY A 116 5.35 10.01 15.41
N ARG A 117 4.94 8.81 15.86
CA ARG A 117 5.74 7.99 16.78
C ARG A 117 5.59 6.49 16.53
N VAL A 118 6.61 5.73 16.93
CA VAL A 118 6.47 4.27 17.12
C VAL A 118 5.73 4.02 18.42
N ALA A 119 4.57 3.36 18.35
CA ALA A 119 3.76 3.02 19.52
C ALA A 119 4.41 1.88 20.32
N TRP A 120 4.85 0.84 19.61
CA TRP A 120 5.65 -0.26 20.16
C TRP A 120 6.39 -0.99 19.03
N SER A 121 7.38 -1.81 19.40
CA SER A 121 8.11 -2.63 18.43
C SER A 121 8.48 -3.99 19.02
N ARG A 122 8.46 -5.02 18.19
CA ARG A 122 8.88 -6.39 18.47
C ARG A 122 9.86 -6.84 17.38
N PRO A 123 11.15 -6.42 17.44
CA PRO A 123 12.15 -6.75 16.42
C PRO A 123 12.44 -8.26 16.37
N ASP A 124 12.02 -9.00 17.39
CA ASP A 124 12.16 -10.45 17.52
C ASP A 124 11.07 -11.25 16.80
N LEU A 125 9.93 -10.63 16.45
CA LEU A 125 8.77 -11.30 15.86
C LEU A 125 8.60 -10.96 14.37
N VAL A 126 7.98 -11.87 13.63
CA VAL A 126 7.60 -11.69 12.22
C VAL A 126 6.09 -11.83 12.11
N PHE A 127 5.45 -10.93 11.35
CA PHE A 127 4.01 -10.94 11.12
C PHE A 127 3.58 -12.15 10.28
N THR A 128 2.38 -12.68 10.54
CA THR A 128 1.77 -13.76 9.75
C THR A 128 0.36 -13.42 9.29
N ALA A 129 -0.48 -12.94 10.20
CA ALA A 129 -1.86 -12.58 9.88
C ALA A 129 -2.43 -11.59 10.91
N ASN A 130 -3.35 -10.75 10.45
CA ASN A 130 -4.21 -9.94 11.30
C ASN A 130 -5.50 -10.74 11.59
N LEU A 131 -5.74 -11.04 12.87
CA LEU A 131 -6.92 -11.78 13.31
C LEU A 131 -8.02 -10.85 13.85
N GLY A 132 -7.82 -9.54 13.72
CA GLY A 132 -8.69 -8.51 14.24
C GLY A 132 -8.33 -8.10 15.65
N ASP A 133 -8.56 -8.94 16.66
CA ASP A 133 -8.23 -8.64 18.06
C ASP A 133 -6.80 -9.06 18.46
N ALA A 134 -6.12 -9.82 17.61
CA ALA A 134 -4.76 -10.29 17.80
C ALA A 134 -3.98 -10.30 16.48
N LEU A 135 -2.66 -10.21 16.57
CA LEU A 135 -1.74 -10.49 15.49
C LEU A 135 -1.17 -11.90 15.68
N LEU A 136 -1.28 -12.72 14.64
CA LEU A 136 -0.52 -13.96 14.57
C LEU A 136 0.90 -13.64 14.11
N THR A 137 1.88 -14.09 14.88
CA THR A 137 3.29 -13.82 14.65
C THR A 137 4.13 -15.06 14.91
N TYR A 138 5.40 -15.04 14.48
CA TYR A 138 6.36 -16.08 14.84
C TYR A 138 7.76 -15.54 15.08
N ARG A 139 8.57 -16.29 15.83
CA ARG A 139 10.03 -16.19 15.84
C ARG A 139 10.62 -17.26 14.93
N SER A 140 11.58 -16.88 14.09
CA SER A 140 12.34 -17.85 13.31
C SER A 140 13.34 -18.55 14.23
N LEU A 141 13.31 -19.88 14.25
CA LEU A 141 14.22 -20.72 15.02
C LEU A 141 14.99 -21.63 14.06
N VAL A 142 16.11 -22.17 14.54
CA VAL A 142 16.84 -23.24 13.85
C VAL A 142 17.04 -24.38 14.82
N PHE A 143 16.50 -25.56 14.49
CA PHE A 143 16.69 -26.78 15.27
C PHE A 143 17.32 -27.85 14.39
N ALA A 144 18.47 -28.38 14.82
CA ALA A 144 19.26 -29.36 14.07
C ALA A 144 19.56 -28.95 12.60
N GLY A 145 19.68 -27.64 12.34
CA GLY A 145 19.94 -27.09 11.00
C GLY A 145 18.68 -26.90 10.13
N PHE A 146 17.49 -27.22 10.65
CA PHE A 146 16.22 -26.99 9.96
C PHE A 146 15.54 -25.72 10.47
N PRO A 147 14.94 -24.90 9.58
CA PRO A 147 14.17 -23.74 10.00
C PRO A 147 12.87 -24.19 10.68
N GLU A 148 12.63 -23.65 11.86
CA GLU A 148 11.40 -23.82 12.63
C GLU A 148 10.76 -22.46 12.91
N ARG A 149 9.48 -22.48 13.28
CA ARG A 149 8.74 -21.27 13.65
C ARG A 149 8.09 -21.49 14.99
N ASP A 150 8.34 -20.55 15.89
CA ASP A 150 7.74 -20.49 17.21
C ASP A 150 6.65 -19.42 17.23
N TYR A 151 5.38 -19.82 17.33
CA TYR A 151 4.22 -18.97 17.05
C TYR A 151 3.61 -18.34 18.31
N TRP A 152 3.16 -17.09 18.15
CA TRP A 152 2.65 -16.25 19.22
C TRP A 152 1.43 -15.45 18.75
N LEU A 153 0.44 -15.26 19.62
CA LEU A 153 -0.53 -14.19 19.51
C LEU A 153 -0.03 -12.96 20.25
N VAL A 154 -0.16 -11.82 19.58
CA VAL A 154 0.26 -10.53 20.12
C VAL A 154 -0.89 -9.54 20.05
N ASP A 155 -1.07 -8.79 21.12
CA ASP A 155 -2.01 -7.68 21.19
C ASP A 155 -1.58 -6.56 20.22
N PRO A 156 -2.43 -6.16 19.24
CA PRO A 156 -2.05 -5.18 18.23
C PRO A 156 -1.84 -3.77 18.79
N GLU A 157 -2.48 -3.42 19.91
CA GLU A 157 -2.37 -2.07 20.50
C GLU A 157 -1.10 -1.90 21.35
N THR A 158 -0.65 -2.98 21.99
CA THR A 158 0.40 -2.93 23.01
C THR A 158 1.66 -3.75 22.69
N GLY A 159 1.60 -4.67 21.72
CA GLY A 159 2.72 -5.55 21.38
C GLY A 159 3.00 -6.65 22.41
N ARG A 160 2.11 -6.80 23.40
CA ARG A 160 2.20 -7.81 24.46
C ARG A 160 1.80 -9.18 23.94
N GLU A 161 2.43 -10.21 24.48
CA GLU A 161 2.00 -11.58 24.26
C GLU A 161 0.62 -11.82 24.86
N LEU A 162 -0.25 -12.46 24.08
CA LEU A 162 -1.55 -12.97 24.52
C LEU A 162 -1.50 -14.48 24.70
N GLU A 163 -0.83 -15.19 23.79
CA GLU A 163 -0.70 -16.65 23.81
C GLU A 163 0.59 -17.10 23.10
N HIS A 164 1.22 -18.16 23.61
CA HIS A 164 2.38 -18.81 23.00
C HIS A 164 2.04 -20.25 22.60
N PHE A 165 2.17 -20.55 21.31
CA PHE A 165 1.82 -21.86 20.73
C PHE A 165 3.00 -22.82 20.62
N GLY A 166 4.23 -22.34 20.81
CA GLY A 166 5.42 -23.14 20.51
C GLY A 166 5.59 -23.37 19.00
N THR A 167 6.16 -24.53 18.66
CA THR A 167 6.39 -24.98 17.29
C THR A 167 5.22 -25.80 16.69
N ALA A 168 4.10 -25.91 17.42
CA ALA A 168 2.91 -26.59 16.95
C ALA A 168 2.19 -25.75 15.89
N HIS A 169 2.26 -26.18 14.62
CA HIS A 169 1.79 -25.39 13.47
C HIS A 169 0.29 -25.54 13.16
N GLU A 170 -0.39 -26.55 13.70
CA GLU A 170 -1.78 -26.85 13.34
C GLU A 170 -2.73 -25.68 13.65
N ARG A 171 -2.73 -25.19 14.91
CA ARG A 171 -3.60 -24.07 15.33
C ARG A 171 -3.21 -22.74 14.66
N PRO A 172 -1.93 -22.33 14.59
CA PRO A 172 -1.52 -21.15 13.82
C PRO A 172 -1.97 -21.18 12.36
N ASN A 173 -1.86 -22.32 11.68
CA ASN A 173 -2.30 -22.44 10.29
C ASN A 173 -3.82 -22.28 10.18
N GLN A 174 -4.60 -22.90 11.07
CA GLN A 174 -6.06 -22.73 11.10
C GLN A 174 -6.46 -21.27 11.31
N LEU A 175 -5.79 -20.57 12.24
CA LEU A 175 -6.03 -19.15 12.50
C LEU A 175 -5.70 -18.29 11.27
N ARG A 176 -4.55 -18.53 10.64
CA ARG A 176 -4.14 -17.83 9.42
C ARG A 176 -5.12 -18.06 8.27
N ASP A 177 -5.53 -19.30 8.06
CA ASP A 177 -6.41 -19.66 6.95
C ASP A 177 -7.85 -19.14 7.16
N ALA A 178 -8.25 -18.94 8.42
CA ALA A 178 -9.51 -18.30 8.79
C ALA A 178 -9.44 -16.76 8.82
N ALA A 179 -8.24 -16.18 8.73
CA ALA A 179 -8.06 -14.73 8.76
C ALA A 179 -8.68 -14.09 7.52
N GLN A 180 -9.26 -12.91 7.71
CA GLN A 180 -9.76 -12.10 6.61
C GLN A 180 -8.59 -11.59 5.76
N SER A 181 -8.77 -11.46 4.44
CA SER A 181 -7.73 -10.85 3.60
C SER A 181 -7.55 -9.37 3.96
N GLU A 182 -6.34 -8.84 3.75
CA GLU A 182 -6.04 -7.44 4.05
C GLU A 182 -6.91 -6.47 3.22
N GLU A 183 -7.27 -6.84 1.98
CA GLU A 183 -8.16 -6.04 1.15
C GLU A 183 -9.55 -5.93 1.77
N ALA A 184 -10.09 -7.06 2.21
CA ALA A 184 -11.41 -7.09 2.83
C ALA A 184 -11.37 -6.42 4.21
N TRP A 185 -10.28 -6.57 4.96
CA TRP A 185 -10.06 -5.91 6.25
C TRP A 185 -10.06 -4.38 6.10
N GLN A 186 -9.39 -3.87 5.07
CA GLN A 186 -9.30 -2.44 4.77
C GLN A 186 -10.53 -1.89 4.00
N GLY A 187 -11.44 -2.77 3.57
CA GLY A 187 -12.60 -2.42 2.76
C GLY A 187 -12.21 -1.85 1.38
N ILE A 188 -11.10 -2.33 0.81
CA ILE A 188 -10.64 -1.91 -0.52
C ILE A 188 -11.03 -2.91 -1.60
N LEU A 189 -11.18 -2.40 -2.81
CA LEU A 189 -11.37 -3.19 -4.03
C LEU A 189 -10.14 -3.00 -4.91
N LEU A 190 -9.44 -4.09 -5.18
CA LEU A 190 -8.34 -4.15 -6.13
C LEU A 190 -8.85 -4.41 -7.55
N PRO A 191 -8.10 -4.02 -8.59
CA PRO A 191 -8.49 -4.32 -9.96
C PRO A 191 -8.31 -5.79 -10.32
N ASP A 192 -9.25 -6.30 -11.11
CA ASP A 192 -9.04 -7.53 -11.87
C ASP A 192 -8.14 -7.23 -13.08
N ALA A 193 -7.22 -8.13 -13.38
CA ALA A 193 -6.33 -8.03 -14.54
C ALA A 193 -6.76 -9.00 -15.64
N ALA A 194 -6.79 -8.51 -16.88
CA ALA A 194 -7.06 -9.30 -18.08
C ALA A 194 -6.11 -8.90 -19.23
N LEU A 195 -5.97 -9.82 -20.19
CA LEU A 195 -5.30 -9.58 -21.46
C LEU A 195 -6.35 -9.32 -22.55
N ASP A 196 -6.15 -8.29 -23.35
CA ASP A 196 -6.89 -8.06 -24.60
C ASP A 196 -5.94 -8.05 -25.81
N GLU A 197 -6.51 -7.99 -27.03
CA GLU A 197 -5.73 -8.05 -28.28
C GLU A 197 -4.64 -6.97 -28.39
N ALA A 198 -4.78 -5.87 -27.65
CA ALA A 198 -3.88 -4.73 -27.73
C ALA A 198 -2.99 -4.56 -26.48
N GLY A 199 -3.03 -5.48 -25.50
CA GLY A 199 -2.19 -5.45 -24.31
C GLY A 199 -2.92 -5.81 -23.00
N HIS A 200 -2.50 -5.20 -21.89
CA HIS A 200 -3.07 -5.48 -20.57
C HIS A 200 -4.12 -4.46 -20.18
N VAL A 201 -5.17 -4.94 -19.50
CA VAL A 201 -6.24 -4.11 -18.96
C VAL A 201 -6.51 -4.50 -17.52
N GLU A 202 -6.59 -3.49 -16.66
CA GLU A 202 -7.01 -3.63 -15.26
C GLU A 202 -8.36 -2.94 -15.08
N ARG A 203 -9.29 -3.57 -14.33
CA ARG A 203 -10.65 -3.05 -14.19
C ARG A 203 -11.19 -3.22 -12.77
N ILE A 204 -11.92 -2.20 -12.31
CA ILE A 204 -12.83 -2.28 -11.17
C ILE A 204 -14.24 -1.91 -11.67
N ALA A 205 -15.24 -2.68 -11.26
CA ALA A 205 -16.65 -2.36 -11.51
C ALA A 205 -17.40 -2.28 -10.17
N LEU A 206 -18.08 -1.16 -9.92
CA LEU A 206 -18.86 -0.92 -8.72
C LEU A 206 -20.18 -0.24 -9.09
N GLY A 207 -21.27 -1.02 -9.13
CA GLY A 207 -22.58 -0.53 -9.57
C GLY A 207 -22.52 -0.03 -11.02
N ALA A 208 -22.92 1.24 -11.24
CA ALA A 208 -22.84 1.89 -12.55
C ALA A 208 -21.44 2.43 -12.88
N THR A 209 -20.53 2.47 -11.92
CA THR A 209 -19.19 3.01 -12.10
C THR A 209 -18.22 1.93 -12.53
N SER A 210 -17.43 2.21 -13.57
CA SER A 210 -16.32 1.36 -14.01
C SER A 210 -15.04 2.16 -14.13
N VAL A 211 -13.97 1.67 -13.49
CA VAL A 211 -12.62 2.20 -13.63
C VAL A 211 -11.83 1.21 -14.48
N THR A 212 -11.11 1.70 -15.47
CA THR A 212 -10.29 0.86 -16.35
C THR A 212 -8.94 1.53 -16.57
N VAL A 213 -7.86 0.76 -16.42
CA VAL A 213 -6.53 1.17 -16.85
C VAL A 213 -6.11 0.31 -18.02
N ARG A 214 -5.76 0.95 -19.14
CA ARG A 214 -5.23 0.28 -20.33
C ARG A 214 -3.73 0.54 -20.42
N HIS A 215 -2.97 -0.54 -20.50
CA HIS A 215 -1.53 -0.51 -20.71
C HIS A 215 -1.23 -0.78 -22.17
N ARG A 216 -0.64 0.21 -22.84
CA ARG A 216 -0.32 0.14 -24.27
C ARG A 216 1.12 0.56 -24.52
N MET A 217 1.81 -0.18 -25.39
CA MET A 217 3.07 0.26 -25.94
C MET A 217 2.80 1.34 -27.00
N LYS A 218 3.42 2.50 -26.87
CA LYS A 218 3.36 3.59 -27.86
C LYS A 218 4.77 3.90 -28.34
N SER A 219 4.92 4.24 -29.61
CA SER A 219 6.17 4.80 -30.14
C SER A 219 6.44 6.13 -29.45
N GLY A 220 7.58 6.24 -28.75
CA GLY A 220 8.01 7.48 -28.11
C GLY A 220 8.48 8.53 -29.12
N ALA A 221 8.70 9.76 -28.64
CA ALA A 221 9.13 10.89 -29.45
C ALA A 221 10.47 10.65 -30.18
N GLU A 222 11.34 9.81 -29.61
CA GLU A 222 12.64 9.41 -30.18
C GLU A 222 12.58 8.06 -30.91
N GLY A 223 11.38 7.54 -31.19
CA GLY A 223 11.19 6.24 -31.82
C GLY A 223 11.40 5.03 -30.89
N VAL A 224 11.86 5.25 -29.66
CA VAL A 224 11.94 4.20 -28.63
C VAL A 224 10.52 3.90 -28.11
N PRO A 225 10.02 2.66 -28.25
CA PRO A 225 8.71 2.29 -27.71
C PRO A 225 8.71 2.36 -26.18
N GLY A 226 7.65 2.90 -25.60
CA GLY A 226 7.44 2.95 -24.15
C GLY A 226 6.00 2.61 -23.78
N TRP A 227 5.81 2.06 -22.59
CA TRP A 227 4.50 1.76 -22.06
C TRP A 227 3.80 3.02 -21.57
N VAL A 228 2.50 3.10 -21.83
CA VAL A 228 1.61 4.16 -21.35
C VAL A 228 0.42 3.51 -20.67
N ALA A 229 0.17 3.91 -19.42
CA ALA A 229 -0.98 3.51 -18.63
C ALA A 229 -2.02 4.64 -18.66
N THR A 230 -3.18 4.39 -19.27
CA THR A 230 -4.29 5.37 -19.36
C THR A 230 -5.45 4.88 -18.52
N LEU A 231 -5.81 5.66 -17.51
CA LEU A 231 -6.96 5.45 -16.64
C LEU A 231 -8.19 6.16 -17.21
N SER A 232 -9.30 5.44 -17.30
CA SER A 232 -10.61 5.97 -17.67
C SER A 232 -11.64 5.56 -16.62
N VAL A 233 -12.44 6.51 -16.15
CA VAL A 233 -13.57 6.29 -15.23
C VAL A 233 -14.84 6.60 -15.98
N ARG A 234 -15.80 5.66 -15.96
CA ARG A 234 -17.11 5.83 -16.56
C ARG A 234 -18.20 5.63 -15.52
N ALA A 235 -19.29 6.40 -15.66
CA ALA A 235 -20.55 6.20 -14.96
C ALA A 235 -21.61 5.83 -16.00
N GLY A 236 -21.95 4.55 -16.08
CA GLY A 236 -22.67 3.96 -17.21
C GLY A 236 -21.88 4.16 -18.51
N ASP A 237 -22.56 4.70 -19.53
CA ASP A 237 -21.93 4.98 -20.82
C ASP A 237 -21.16 6.30 -20.87
N ARG A 238 -21.20 7.12 -19.80
CA ARG A 238 -20.56 8.44 -19.78
C ARG A 238 -19.12 8.34 -19.24
N LEU A 239 -18.13 8.81 -20.01
CA LEU A 239 -16.78 9.04 -19.52
C LEU A 239 -16.79 10.26 -18.57
N VAL A 240 -16.37 10.07 -17.33
CA VAL A 240 -16.38 11.13 -16.30
C VAL A 240 -14.99 11.59 -15.90
N HIS A 241 -13.97 10.73 -16.05
CA HIS A 241 -12.59 11.09 -15.78
C HIS A 241 -11.65 10.31 -16.68
N GLU A 242 -10.56 10.94 -17.10
CA GLU A 242 -9.47 10.29 -17.83
C GLU A 242 -8.14 10.88 -17.40
N ALA A 243 -7.14 10.03 -17.19
CA ALA A 243 -5.79 10.45 -16.82
C ALA A 243 -4.75 9.51 -17.40
N VAL A 244 -3.60 10.07 -17.78
CA VAL A 244 -2.37 9.28 -17.98
C VAL A 244 -1.74 9.07 -16.61
N MET A 245 -1.60 7.82 -16.21
CA MET A 245 -1.00 7.43 -14.93
C MET A 245 0.51 7.26 -15.03
N ALA A 246 1.01 6.82 -16.18
CA ALA A 246 2.43 6.72 -16.46
C ALA A 246 2.64 6.75 -17.97
N ALA A 247 3.75 7.33 -18.43
CA ALA A 247 4.11 7.34 -19.84
C ALA A 247 5.60 7.16 -20.07
N GLY A 248 5.96 6.40 -21.11
CA GLY A 248 7.36 6.17 -21.48
C GLY A 248 8.07 5.14 -20.61
N GLU A 249 7.30 4.31 -19.89
CA GLU A 249 7.86 3.32 -18.97
C GLU A 249 8.48 2.14 -19.74
N PRO A 250 9.59 1.55 -19.27
CA PRO A 250 10.19 0.38 -19.90
C PRO A 250 9.31 -0.88 -19.77
N MET A 251 8.39 -0.88 -18.81
CA MET A 251 7.46 -1.98 -18.53
C MET A 251 6.09 -1.44 -18.10
N PRO A 252 4.99 -2.19 -18.28
CA PRO A 252 3.69 -1.77 -17.78
C PRO A 252 3.70 -1.64 -16.24
N VAL A 253 2.98 -0.65 -15.72
CA VAL A 253 2.92 -0.34 -14.28
C VAL A 253 1.57 -0.79 -13.74
N PHE A 254 1.50 -2.03 -13.27
CA PHE A 254 0.29 -2.63 -12.70
C PHE A 254 0.03 -2.19 -11.26
N ASN A 255 -1.18 -2.46 -10.77
CA ASN A 255 -1.63 -2.20 -9.40
C ASN A 255 -1.49 -0.73 -8.98
N GLY A 256 -1.58 0.18 -9.95
CA GLY A 256 -1.45 1.61 -9.71
C GLY A 256 -2.72 2.30 -9.20
N PHE A 257 -3.82 1.55 -9.02
CA PHE A 257 -5.10 2.10 -8.56
C PHE A 257 -5.93 1.08 -7.79
N LEU A 258 -6.87 1.58 -6.98
CA LEU A 258 -7.84 0.79 -6.21
C LEU A 258 -9.05 1.66 -5.84
N MET A 259 -10.09 1.06 -5.26
CA MET A 259 -11.22 1.79 -4.70
C MET A 259 -11.42 1.54 -3.21
N LYS A 260 -11.85 2.58 -2.47
CA LYS A 260 -12.34 2.49 -1.08
C LYS A 260 -13.46 3.50 -0.88
N ASP A 261 -14.58 3.10 -0.26
CA ASP A 261 -15.70 3.98 0.10
C ASP A 261 -16.19 4.91 -1.04
N LYS A 262 -16.34 4.36 -2.26
CA LYS A 262 -16.71 5.12 -3.47
C LYS A 262 -15.71 6.21 -3.84
N ARG A 263 -14.45 6.07 -3.44
CA ARG A 263 -13.34 6.91 -3.88
C ARG A 263 -12.34 6.03 -4.62
N LEU A 264 -11.94 6.51 -5.79
CA LEU A 264 -10.83 5.95 -6.55
C LEU A 264 -9.54 6.56 -6.02
N TYR A 265 -8.56 5.71 -5.75
CA TYR A 265 -7.18 6.11 -5.45
C TYR A 265 -6.29 5.61 -6.58
N TYR A 266 -5.43 6.47 -7.12
CA TYR A 266 -4.46 6.07 -8.14
C TYR A 266 -3.17 6.86 -8.02
N ILE A 267 -2.07 6.23 -8.45
CA ILE A 267 -0.75 6.83 -8.45
C ILE A 267 -0.45 7.33 -9.87
N LYS A 268 -0.12 8.62 -9.97
CA LYS A 268 0.27 9.29 -11.21
C LYS A 268 1.78 9.56 -11.21
N GLU A 269 2.41 9.16 -12.31
CA GLU A 269 3.86 9.17 -12.59
C GLU A 269 4.69 8.57 -11.45
N ARG A 270 4.14 7.61 -10.70
CA ARG A 270 4.73 7.03 -9.48
C ARG A 270 4.95 8.00 -8.30
N GLU A 271 4.79 9.30 -8.46
CA GLU A 271 5.12 10.30 -7.42
C GLU A 271 3.89 10.94 -6.76
N VAL A 272 2.75 10.92 -7.44
CA VAL A 272 1.55 11.67 -7.01
C VAL A 272 0.42 10.71 -6.69
N LEU A 273 -0.03 10.69 -5.44
CA LEU A 273 -1.26 10.02 -5.06
C LEU A 273 -2.44 10.93 -5.37
N VAL A 274 -3.38 10.46 -6.18
CA VAL A 274 -4.61 11.16 -6.52
C VAL A 274 -5.79 10.40 -5.95
N SER A 275 -6.78 11.13 -5.45
CA SER A 275 -8.05 10.56 -5.06
C SER A 275 -9.22 11.32 -5.67
N LEU A 276 -10.19 10.56 -6.19
CA LEU A 276 -11.37 11.07 -6.88
C LEU A 276 -12.62 10.40 -6.29
N GLU A 277 -13.57 11.20 -5.83
CA GLU A 277 -14.90 10.69 -5.47
C GLU A 277 -15.66 10.25 -6.72
N VAL A 278 -16.19 9.03 -6.70
CA VAL A 278 -16.98 8.46 -7.80
C VAL A 278 -18.41 8.18 -7.32
N SER A 279 -19.38 8.58 -8.14
CA SER A 279 -20.82 8.47 -7.86
C SER A 279 -21.36 7.05 -8.01
#